data_AF-A0A7W6WBV5-F1
#
_entry.id   AF-A0A7W6WBV5-F1
#
_cell.length_a   1.000
_cell.length_b   1.000
_cell.length_c   1.000
_cell.angle_alpha   90.00
_cell.angle_beta   90.00
_cell.angle_gamma   90.00
#
_symmetry.space_group_name_H-M   'P 1'
#
loop_
_entity.id
_entity.type
_entity.pdbx_description
1 polymer ?
#
loop_
_entity_poly.entity_id
_entity_poly.type
_entity_poly.pdbx_seq_one_letter_code
_entity_poly.pdbx_strand_id
1 'polypeptide(L)'
;MKRITRRRLLGSAAAASLPVALPAAAEGMSDLAIVRMLIDAHKAAVGRWDNDVPEEIWPDDTAMMYALSDEMDKTAAVLCLYRSTSLEGVHAKAEYMLTTRFFMDIENEGFFTLADLISGFLPAGKDVKPWADEEA
;
A
#
# COMPACT_ATOMS: atom_id res chain seq x y z
N MET A 1 -31.68 -8.88 -29.20
CA MET A 1 -30.30 -9.03 -28.68
C MET A 1 -29.69 -7.65 -28.49
N LYS A 2 -29.45 -7.21 -27.25
CA LYS A 2 -28.79 -5.92 -26.97
C LYS A 2 -27.29 -6.17 -26.78
N ARG A 3 -26.44 -5.56 -27.63
CA ARG A 3 -24.97 -5.62 -27.52
C ARG A 3 -24.54 -4.96 -26.21
N ILE A 4 -23.89 -5.72 -25.33
CA ILE A 4 -23.24 -5.21 -24.12
C ILE A 4 -21.83 -4.76 -24.53
N THR A 5 -21.58 -3.45 -24.48
CA THR A 5 -20.30 -2.85 -24.85
C THR A 5 -19.27 -3.05 -23.73
N ARG A 6 -18.04 -3.44 -24.08
CA ARG A 6 -16.89 -3.75 -23.20
C ARG A 6 -16.66 -2.78 -22.03
N ARG A 7 -17.09 -1.51 -22.17
CA ARG A 7 -16.94 -0.44 -21.16
C ARG A 7 -17.72 -0.72 -19.86
N ARG A 8 -18.73 -1.60 -19.88
CA ARG A 8 -19.53 -1.96 -18.69
C ARG A 8 -18.95 -3.11 -17.87
N LEU A 9 -17.94 -3.82 -18.38
CA LEU A 9 -17.28 -4.94 -17.68
C LEU A 9 -16.12 -4.49 -16.77
N LEU A 10 -15.61 -3.28 -16.95
CA LEU A 10 -14.47 -2.75 -16.18
C LEU A 10 -14.86 -1.72 -15.11
N GLY A 11 -16.13 -1.29 -15.08
CA GLY A 11 -16.63 -0.31 -14.11
C GLY A 11 -16.92 -0.86 -12.71
N SER A 12 -16.59 -2.12 -12.44
CA SER A 12 -16.92 -2.80 -11.18
C SER A 12 -15.81 -3.69 -10.63
N ALA A 13 -14.64 -3.75 -11.27
CA ALA A 13 -13.50 -4.54 -10.80
C ALA A 13 -12.51 -3.76 -9.92
N ALA A 14 -12.60 -2.43 -9.87
CA ALA A 14 -11.77 -1.61 -8.98
C ALA A 14 -12.16 -1.73 -7.49
N ALA A 15 -13.34 -2.30 -7.19
CA ALA A 15 -13.86 -2.41 -5.83
C ALA A 15 -13.58 -3.77 -5.17
N ALA A 16 -12.95 -4.73 -5.85
CA ALA A 16 -12.77 -6.09 -5.35
C ALA A 16 -11.37 -6.39 -4.81
N SER A 17 -10.51 -5.38 -4.63
CA SER A 17 -9.10 -5.58 -4.26
C SER A 17 -8.66 -5.08 -2.88
N LEU A 18 -9.59 -4.75 -1.98
CA LEU A 18 -9.22 -4.05 -0.75
C LEU A 18 -9.46 -4.88 0.52
N PRO A 19 -8.40 -5.34 1.20
CA PRO A 19 -8.43 -5.50 2.66
C PRO A 19 -8.32 -4.16 3.41
N VAL A 20 -8.21 -3.01 2.71
CA VAL A 20 -7.99 -1.68 3.31
C VAL A 20 -8.98 -0.64 2.75
N ALA A 21 -9.70 0.06 3.62
CA ALA A 21 -10.59 1.15 3.19
C ALA A 21 -9.75 2.31 2.61
N LEU A 22 -9.97 2.64 1.33
CA LEU A 22 -9.33 3.79 0.70
C LEU A 22 -9.99 5.10 1.13
N PRO A 23 -9.24 6.21 1.18
CA PRO A 23 -9.82 7.53 1.40
C PRO A 23 -10.77 7.90 0.24
N ALA A 24 -11.78 8.73 0.51
CA ALA A 24 -12.74 9.19 -0.51
C ALA A 24 -12.07 9.86 -1.72
N ALA A 25 -10.90 10.46 -1.52
CA ALA A 25 -10.09 11.04 -2.59
C ALA A 25 -9.66 10.02 -3.66
N ALA A 26 -9.65 8.72 -3.34
CA ALA A 26 -9.29 7.65 -4.28
C ALA A 26 -10.41 7.30 -5.28
N GLU A 27 -11.63 7.82 -5.10
CA GLU A 27 -12.77 7.46 -5.95
C GLU A 27 -12.52 7.87 -7.41
N GLY A 28 -12.63 6.90 -8.34
CA GLY A 28 -12.43 7.12 -9.77
C GLY A 28 -10.98 7.26 -10.22
N MET A 29 -10.00 7.16 -9.31
CA MET A 29 -8.58 7.15 -9.65
C MET A 29 -8.17 5.85 -10.36
N SER A 30 -7.13 5.94 -11.19
CA SER A 30 -6.46 4.74 -11.69
C SER A 30 -5.67 4.08 -10.56
N ASP A 31 -5.44 2.77 -10.68
CA ASP A 31 -4.68 1.99 -9.72
C ASP A 31 -3.26 2.57 -9.45
N LEU A 32 -2.54 2.98 -10.50
CA LEU A 32 -1.26 3.69 -10.36
C LEU A 32 -1.41 5.03 -9.61
N ALA A 33 -2.48 5.78 -9.84
CA ALA A 33 -2.72 7.04 -9.13
C ALA A 33 -3.00 6.80 -7.64
N ILE A 34 -3.73 5.73 -7.30
CA ILE A 34 -3.95 5.33 -5.90
C ILE A 34 -2.62 4.96 -5.25
N VAL A 35 -1.78 4.12 -5.89
CA VAL A 35 -0.45 3.75 -5.36
C VAL A 35 0.40 5.00 -5.11
N ARG A 36 0.45 5.95 -6.07
CA ARG A 36 1.21 7.20 -5.91
C ARG A 36 0.69 8.05 -4.76
N MET A 37 -0.63 8.20 -4.64
CA MET A 37 -1.24 8.90 -3.51
C MET A 37 -0.85 8.27 -2.17
N LEU A 38 -0.81 6.94 -2.07
CA LEU A 38 -0.40 6.23 -0.86
C LEU A 38 1.10 6.40 -0.56
N ILE A 39 1.95 6.37 -1.59
CA ILE A 39 3.39 6.66 -1.47
C ILE A 39 3.60 8.09 -0.98
N ASP A 40 2.91 9.06 -1.58
CA ASP A 40 3.05 10.47 -1.21
C ASP A 40 2.56 10.72 0.22
N ALA A 41 1.50 10.04 0.66
CA ALA A 41 1.04 10.08 2.04
C ALA A 41 2.09 9.54 3.02
N HIS A 42 2.72 8.40 2.72
CA HIS A 42 3.77 7.85 3.58
C HIS A 42 5.02 8.73 3.59
N LYS A 43 5.46 9.25 2.43
CA LYS A 43 6.55 10.23 2.35
C LYS A 43 6.28 11.47 3.18
N ALA A 44 5.04 11.97 3.17
CA ALA A 44 4.67 13.14 3.96
C ALA A 44 4.70 12.83 5.47
N ALA A 45 4.27 11.63 5.89
CA ALA A 45 4.36 11.20 7.29
C ALA A 45 5.83 11.05 7.76
N VAL A 46 6.67 10.40 6.96
CA VAL A 46 8.13 10.31 7.22
C VAL A 46 8.76 11.69 7.27
N GLY A 47 8.40 12.57 6.33
CA GLY A 47 8.88 13.95 6.32
C GLY A 47 8.50 14.72 7.59
N ARG A 48 7.29 14.53 8.13
CA ARG A 48 6.92 15.13 9.42
C ARG A 48 7.73 14.55 10.58
N TRP A 49 7.93 13.24 10.62
CA TRP A 49 8.79 12.63 11.64
C TRP A 49 10.21 13.19 11.61
N ASP A 50 10.83 13.23 10.42
CA ASP A 50 12.21 13.68 10.25
C ASP A 50 12.42 15.17 10.59
N ASN A 51 11.38 16.01 10.44
CA ASN A 51 11.48 17.47 10.62
C ASN A 51 10.85 17.99 11.91
N ASP A 52 9.81 17.33 12.42
CA ASP A 52 9.00 17.83 13.53
C ASP A 52 9.33 17.15 14.85
N VAL A 53 10.00 15.98 14.86
CA VAL A 53 10.51 15.35 16.08
C VAL A 53 11.76 16.10 16.54
N PRO A 54 11.76 16.70 17.75
CA PRO A 54 12.94 17.37 18.29
C PRO A 54 14.09 16.39 18.52
N GLU A 55 15.33 16.87 18.38
CA GLU A 55 16.53 16.07 18.67
C GLU A 55 16.57 15.60 20.14
N GLU A 56 16.05 16.41 21.05
CA GLU A 56 15.88 16.07 22.47
C GLU A 56 14.39 16.00 22.82
N ILE A 57 13.93 14.80 23.18
CA ILE A 57 12.53 14.54 23.52
C ILE A 57 12.33 14.77 25.02
N TRP A 58 11.61 15.82 25.38
CA TRP A 58 11.16 16.03 26.76
C TRP A 58 9.86 15.25 27.02
N PRO A 59 9.50 14.98 28.29
CA PRO A 59 8.27 14.26 28.61
C PRO A 59 7.01 14.85 27.96
N ASP A 60 6.96 16.18 27.81
CA ASP A 60 5.82 16.89 27.21
C ASP A 60 5.76 16.72 25.68
N ASP A 61 6.87 16.36 25.02
CA ASP A 61 6.94 16.13 23.57
C ASP A 61 6.58 14.69 23.18
N THR A 62 6.52 13.77 24.16
CA THR A 62 6.28 12.34 23.92
C THR A 62 4.95 12.08 23.21
N ALA A 63 3.89 12.83 23.55
CA ALA A 63 2.58 12.66 22.93
C ALA A 63 2.58 13.00 21.43
N MET A 64 3.30 14.05 21.04
CA MET A 64 3.48 14.42 19.64
C MET A 64 4.32 13.37 18.90
N MET A 65 5.43 12.95 19.49
CA MET A 65 6.31 11.94 18.91
C MET A 65 5.54 10.63 18.64
N TYR A 66 4.73 10.15 19.58
CA TYR A 66 3.87 8.98 19.35
C TYR A 66 2.83 9.20 18.26
N ALA A 67 2.25 10.40 18.15
CA ALA A 67 1.29 10.70 17.09
C ALA A 67 1.94 10.67 15.69
N LEU A 68 3.17 11.18 15.56
CA LEU A 68 3.93 11.13 14.31
C LEU A 68 4.36 9.70 13.95
N SER A 69 4.79 8.91 14.94
CA SER A 69 5.09 7.48 14.76
C SER A 69 3.86 6.71 14.27
N ASP A 70 2.72 6.90 14.93
CA ASP A 70 1.46 6.24 14.58
C ASP A 70 0.97 6.63 13.18
N GLU A 71 1.18 7.88 12.77
CA GLU A 71 0.87 8.33 11.40
C GLU A 71 1.77 7.65 10.35
N MET A 72 3.07 7.54 10.61
CA MET A 72 3.99 6.79 9.75
C MET A 72 3.57 5.34 9.62
N ASP A 73 3.31 4.66 10.73
CA ASP A 73 2.93 3.25 10.77
C ASP A 73 1.63 3.00 9.99
N LYS A 74 0.63 3.85 10.20
CA LYS A 74 -0.66 3.75 9.49
C LYS A 74 -0.50 3.94 8.00
N THR A 75 0.23 4.97 7.57
CA THR A 75 0.44 5.23 6.13
C THR A 75 1.26 4.12 5.48
N ALA A 76 2.25 3.56 6.19
CA ALA A 76 3.01 2.41 5.73
C ALA A 76 2.12 1.16 5.60
N ALA A 77 1.28 0.88 6.59
CA ALA A 77 0.40 -0.29 6.60
C ALA A 77 -0.61 -0.24 5.46
N VAL A 78 -1.22 0.92 5.21
CA VAL A 78 -2.15 1.13 4.09
C VAL A 78 -1.45 0.86 2.76
N LEU A 79 -0.24 1.39 2.56
CA LEU A 79 0.54 1.16 1.35
C LEU A 79 0.96 -0.32 1.19
N CYS A 80 1.42 -0.94 2.28
CA CYS A 80 1.84 -2.34 2.34
C CYS A 80 0.69 -3.28 1.98
N LEU A 81 -0.49 -3.07 2.54
CA LEU A 81 -1.65 -3.94 2.35
C LEU A 81 -2.45 -3.65 1.07
N TYR A 82 -2.28 -2.47 0.46
CA TYR A 82 -2.94 -2.15 -0.81
C TYR A 82 -2.45 -3.08 -1.93
N ARG A 83 -3.39 -3.83 -2.53
CA ARG A 83 -3.12 -4.76 -3.63
C ARG A 83 -3.36 -4.10 -4.98
N SER A 84 -2.27 -3.61 -5.56
CA SER A 84 -2.26 -3.06 -6.92
C SER A 84 -2.77 -4.09 -7.93
N THR A 85 -3.65 -3.65 -8.83
CA THR A 85 -4.21 -4.48 -9.91
C THR A 85 -3.54 -4.23 -11.26
N SER A 86 -2.71 -3.18 -11.37
CA SER A 86 -1.89 -2.83 -12.51
C SER A 86 -0.42 -3.20 -12.29
N LEU A 87 0.28 -3.54 -13.37
CA LEU A 87 1.72 -3.83 -13.32
C LEU A 87 2.52 -2.56 -12.98
N GLU A 88 2.09 -1.42 -13.50
CA GLU A 88 2.69 -0.12 -13.22
C GLU A 88 2.57 0.24 -11.74
N GLY A 89 1.42 -0.01 -11.11
CA GLY A 89 1.23 0.19 -9.67
C GLY A 89 2.08 -0.78 -8.83
N VAL A 90 2.20 -2.04 -9.27
CA VAL A 90 3.08 -3.03 -8.62
C VAL A 90 4.54 -2.56 -8.64
N HIS A 91 5.03 -2.11 -9.81
CA HIS A 91 6.39 -1.62 -9.95
C HIS A 91 6.63 -0.34 -9.13
N ALA A 92 5.72 0.62 -9.18
CA ALA A 92 5.85 1.87 -8.41
C ALA A 92 5.88 1.61 -6.89
N LYS A 93 5.03 0.69 -6.41
CA LYS A 93 5.04 0.25 -5.01
C LYS A 93 6.34 -0.45 -4.65
N ALA A 94 6.80 -1.39 -5.48
CA ALA A 94 8.03 -2.14 -5.25
C ALA A 94 9.27 -1.22 -5.21
N GLU A 95 9.38 -0.30 -6.17
CA GLU A 95 10.46 0.69 -6.21
C GLU A 95 10.53 1.49 -4.91
N TYR A 96 9.39 1.98 -4.44
CA TYR A 96 9.36 2.77 -3.21
C TYR A 96 9.67 1.94 -1.95
N MET A 97 9.08 0.74 -1.82
CA MET A 97 9.32 -0.12 -0.66
C MET A 97 10.78 -0.61 -0.59
N LEU A 98 11.42 -0.90 -1.74
CA LEU A 98 12.82 -1.32 -1.79
C LEU A 98 13.83 -0.19 -1.55
N THR A 99 13.39 1.06 -1.60
CA THR A 99 14.26 2.25 -1.40
C THR A 99 13.99 2.98 -0.08
N THR A 100 12.96 2.59 0.66
CA THR A 100 12.54 3.22 1.90
C THR A 100 12.98 2.39 3.09
N ARG A 101 13.82 2.96 3.97
CA ARG A 101 14.38 2.26 5.14
C ARG A 101 13.31 1.60 6.02
N PHE A 102 12.17 2.26 6.19
CA PHE A 102 11.01 1.73 6.94
C PHE A 102 10.60 0.31 6.50
N PHE A 103 10.67 0.02 5.20
CA PHE A 103 10.33 -1.28 4.63
C PHE A 103 11.53 -2.19 4.40
N MET A 104 12.77 -1.74 4.66
CA MET A 104 13.96 -2.58 4.53
C MET A 104 14.39 -3.16 5.88
N ASP A 105 14.21 -2.43 6.98
CA ASP A 105 14.57 -2.85 8.34
C ASP A 105 13.54 -3.81 8.99
N ILE A 106 12.80 -4.56 8.16
CA ILE A 106 11.69 -5.45 8.58
C ILE A 106 12.13 -6.47 9.63
N GLU A 107 13.36 -6.98 9.49
CA GLU A 107 13.94 -7.98 10.38
C GLU A 107 14.31 -7.41 11.76
N ASN A 108 14.53 -6.10 11.85
CA ASN A 108 14.98 -5.43 13.07
C ASN A 108 13.81 -4.81 13.86
N GLU A 109 12.76 -4.36 13.17
CA GLU A 109 11.72 -3.51 13.77
C GLU A 109 10.36 -4.22 13.92
N GLY A 110 10.12 -5.33 13.20
CA GLY A 110 8.91 -6.15 13.38
C GLY A 110 7.59 -5.51 12.94
N PHE A 111 7.62 -4.38 12.23
CA PHE A 111 6.42 -3.66 11.76
C PHE A 111 5.56 -4.47 10.78
N PHE A 112 6.19 -5.32 9.96
CA PHE A 112 5.51 -6.19 9.00
C PHE A 112 6.14 -7.57 9.00
N THR A 113 5.34 -8.59 8.72
CA THR A 113 5.90 -9.90 8.37
C THR A 113 6.30 -9.93 6.89
N LEU A 114 7.21 -10.83 6.52
CA LEU A 114 7.49 -11.10 5.10
C LEU A 114 6.21 -11.49 4.34
N ALA A 115 5.27 -12.17 5.00
CA ALA A 115 4.00 -12.53 4.43
C ALA A 115 3.10 -11.32 4.14
N ASP A 116 3.10 -10.28 4.99
CA ASP A 116 2.33 -9.05 4.77
C ASP A 116 2.84 -8.31 3.53
N LEU A 117 4.16 -8.19 3.40
CA LEU A 117 4.81 -7.54 2.27
C LEU A 117 4.51 -8.27 0.97
N ILE A 118 4.70 -9.59 0.94
CA ILE A 118 4.42 -10.41 -0.25
C ILE A 118 2.93 -10.34 -0.61
N SER A 119 2.05 -10.44 0.38
CA SER A 119 0.60 -10.39 0.17
C SER A 119 0.11 -9.07 -0.43
N GLY A 120 0.84 -7.98 -0.21
CA GLY A 120 0.61 -6.67 -0.83
C GLY A 120 0.92 -6.60 -2.33
N PHE A 121 1.69 -7.55 -2.86
CA PHE A 121 2.03 -7.64 -4.29
C PHE A 121 1.21 -8.69 -5.04
N LEU A 122 0.53 -9.57 -4.32
CA LEU A 122 -0.35 -10.55 -4.93
C LEU A 122 -1.62 -9.88 -5.47
N PRO A 123 -2.08 -10.24 -6.68
CA PRO A 123 -3.35 -9.75 -7.18
C PRO A 123 -4.46 -10.13 -6.21
N ALA A 124 -5.38 -9.21 -5.97
CA ALA A 124 -6.55 -9.54 -5.17
C ALA A 124 -7.41 -10.56 -5.93
N GLY A 125 -7.39 -11.80 -5.46
CA GLY A 125 -8.30 -12.86 -5.88
C GLY A 125 -8.41 -13.03 -7.39
N LYS A 126 -7.40 -13.66 -8.01
CA LYS A 126 -7.71 -14.69 -9.00
C LYS A 126 -7.43 -16.02 -8.33
N ASP A 127 -8.39 -16.94 -8.36
CA ASP A 127 -8.10 -18.34 -8.08
C ASP A 127 -6.92 -18.73 -8.96
N VAL A 128 -5.75 -18.86 -8.35
CA VAL A 128 -4.55 -19.32 -9.05
C VAL A 128 -4.74 -20.82 -9.16
N LYS A 129 -5.12 -21.30 -10.35
CA LYS A 129 -5.06 -22.73 -10.65
C LYS A 129 -3.59 -23.14 -10.41
N PRO A 130 -3.31 -24.09 -9.50
CA PRO A 130 -1.94 -24.48 -9.21
C PRO A 130 -1.23 -24.88 -10.50
N TRP A 131 0.02 -24.46 -10.64
CA TRP A 131 0.84 -24.58 -11.85
C TRP A 131 1.13 -26.03 -12.29
N ALA A 132 0.77 -27.03 -11.51
CA ALA A 132 0.95 -28.44 -11.85
C ALA A 132 -0.42 -29.12 -11.86
N ASP A 133 -0.94 -29.35 -13.06
CA ASP A 133 -1.69 -30.56 -13.47
C ASP A 133 -2.10 -30.46 -14.96
N GLU A 134 -1.23 -29.89 -15.81
CA GLU A 134 -1.36 -30.05 -17.25
C GLU A 134 0.01 -30.40 -17.83
N GLU A 135 0.35 -31.68 -17.78
CA GLU A 135 1.09 -32.36 -18.85
C GLU A 135 0.89 -33.89 -18.72
N ALA A 136 0.03 -34.40 -19.62
CA ALA A 136 -0.10 -35.76 -20.17
C ALA A 136 -0.05 -37.00 -19.25
#